data_AF-A0A8T3XWT6-F1
#
_entry.id   AF-A0A8T3XWT6-F1
#
_cell.length_a   1.000
_cell.length_b   1.000
_cell.length_c   1.000
_cell.angle_alpha   90.00
_cell.angle_beta   90.00
_cell.angle_gamma   90.00
#
_symmetry.space_group_name_H-M   'P 1'
#
loop_
_entity.id
_entity.type
_entity.pdbx_description
1 polymer ?
#
loop_
_entity_poly.entity_id
_entity_poly.type
_entity_poly.pdbx_seq_one_letter_code
_entity_poly.pdbx_strand_id
1 'polypeptide(L)'
;MKLTGNILQRSFLVEYKGKEYYVSYLSADYPTLLLNRESWEITNEDGEELQIYQFSSANKKEREKIEENIKIFNRIVGFCIKKFNAYNPKL
;
A
#
# COMPACT_ATOMS: atom_id res chain seq x y z
N MET A 1 -32.08 -10.15 10.23
CA MET A 1 -30.72 -9.73 10.64
C MET A 1 -30.04 -9.04 9.47
N LYS A 2 -29.20 -8.03 9.74
CA LYS A 2 -28.36 -7.36 8.72
C LYS A 2 -26.90 -7.53 9.13
N LEU A 3 -26.04 -7.90 8.20
CA LEU A 3 -24.59 -7.94 8.40
C LEU A 3 -24.07 -6.50 8.23
N THR A 4 -23.44 -5.97 9.27
CA THR A 4 -22.70 -4.71 9.23
C THR A 4 -21.22 -5.05 9.24
N GLY A 5 -20.48 -4.61 8.23
CA GLY A 5 -19.04 -4.80 8.18
C GLY A 5 -18.29 -3.54 8.56
N ASN A 6 -17.05 -3.71 8.99
CA ASN A 6 -16.13 -2.65 9.38
C ASN A 6 -15.10 -2.39 8.28
N ILE A 7 -14.80 -1.11 8.07
CA ILE A 7 -13.70 -0.66 7.21
C ILE A 7 -12.72 0.14 8.06
N LEU A 8 -11.44 -0.20 7.95
CA LEU A 8 -10.34 0.61 8.40
C LEU A 8 -9.60 1.16 7.17
N GLN A 9 -9.67 2.47 6.98
CA GLN A 9 -8.96 3.15 5.90
C GLN A 9 -7.98 4.18 6.49
N ARG A 10 -6.76 4.22 5.93
CA ARG A 10 -5.71 5.16 6.34
C ARG A 10 -4.92 5.63 5.14
N SER A 11 -4.54 6.90 5.16
CA SER A 11 -3.64 7.49 4.17
C SER A 11 -2.43 8.08 4.85
N PHE A 12 -1.26 7.93 4.24
CA PHE A 12 0.01 8.48 4.69
C PHE A 12 0.70 9.18 3.53
N LEU A 13 1.41 10.27 3.85
CA LEU A 13 2.42 10.83 2.98
C LEU A 13 3.79 10.40 3.52
N VAL A 14 4.59 9.75 2.68
CA VAL A 14 5.89 9.20 3.06
C VAL A 14 6.97 9.70 2.13
N GLU A 15 7.97 10.39 2.67
CA GLU A 15 9.18 10.72 1.93
C GLU A 15 10.19 9.57 2.04
N TYR A 16 10.66 9.06 0.89
CA TYR A 16 11.71 8.04 0.83
C TYR A 16 12.72 8.38 -0.26
N LYS A 17 13.98 8.60 0.14
CA LYS A 17 15.10 8.99 -0.74
C LYS A 17 14.81 10.26 -1.57
N GLY A 18 14.17 11.26 -0.95
CA GLY A 18 13.87 12.54 -1.59
C GLY A 18 12.73 12.47 -2.61
N LYS A 19 11.89 11.44 -2.54
CA LYS A 19 10.65 11.31 -3.31
C LYS A 19 9.48 11.12 -2.35
N GLU A 20 8.36 11.77 -2.62
CA GLU A 20 7.12 11.58 -1.90
C GLU A 20 6.31 10.41 -2.47
N TYR A 21 5.68 9.68 -1.55
CA TYR A 21 4.81 8.56 -1.84
C TYR A 21 3.50 8.73 -1.06
N TYR A 22 2.39 8.60 -1.75
CA TYR A 22 1.06 8.58 -1.17
C TYR A 22 0.68 7.12 -0.94
N VAL A 23 0.45 6.77 0.32
CA VAL A 23 0.19 5.39 0.74
C VAL A 23 -1.22 5.28 1.26
N SER A 24 -2.02 4.41 0.66
CA SER A 24 -3.38 4.10 1.09
C SER A 24 -3.45 2.67 1.60
N TYR A 25 -3.92 2.52 2.84
CA TYR A 25 -4.22 1.22 3.44
C TYR A 25 -5.72 1.07 3.61
N LEU A 26 -6.23 -0.10 3.22
CA LEU A 26 -7.61 -0.51 3.40
C LEU A 26 -7.65 -1.89 4.04
N SER A 27 -8.39 -2.02 5.13
CA SER A 27 -8.78 -3.31 5.70
C SER A 27 -10.29 -3.38 5.83
N ALA A 28 -10.89 -4.48 5.38
CA ALA A 28 -12.32 -4.74 5.47
C ALA A 28 -12.58 -6.17 5.93
N ASP A 29 -13.47 -6.33 6.91
CA ASP A 29 -13.87 -7.64 7.45
C ASP A 29 -15.01 -8.29 6.64
N TYR A 30 -15.48 -7.61 5.60
CA TYR A 30 -16.49 -8.05 4.64
C TYR A 30 -15.99 -7.80 3.21
N PRO A 31 -16.47 -8.57 2.22
CA PRO A 31 -16.14 -8.33 0.83
C PRO A 31 -16.78 -7.00 0.40
N THR A 32 -16.01 -5.93 0.46
CA THR A 32 -16.47 -4.59 0.09
C THR A 32 -16.57 -4.41 -1.41
N LEU A 33 -15.72 -5.09 -2.20
CA LEU A 33 -15.70 -5.04 -3.68
C LEU A 33 -14.55 -5.92 -4.19
N LEU A 34 -14.67 -7.26 -4.20
CA LEU A 34 -13.67 -8.19 -4.82
C LEU A 34 -12.18 -8.04 -4.44
N LEU A 35 -11.84 -7.13 -3.54
CA LEU A 35 -10.49 -6.75 -3.15
C LEU A 35 -10.04 -7.59 -1.97
N ASN A 36 -8.73 -7.77 -1.86
CA ASN A 36 -8.11 -8.41 -0.71
C ASN A 36 -8.60 -7.73 0.58
N ARG A 37 -8.86 -8.53 1.62
CA ARG A 37 -9.30 -8.03 2.95
C ARG A 37 -8.35 -7.01 3.55
N GLU A 38 -7.10 -6.99 3.08
CA GLU A 38 -6.08 -6.00 3.38
C GLU A 38 -5.43 -5.58 2.05
N SER A 39 -5.42 -4.29 1.75
CA SER A 39 -4.82 -3.72 0.56
C SER A 39 -3.92 -2.55 0.93
N TRP A 40 -2.76 -2.48 0.27
CA TRP A 40 -1.82 -1.36 0.33
C TRP A 40 -1.59 -0.87 -1.09
N GLU A 41 -1.94 0.38 -1.34
CA GLU A 41 -1.72 1.05 -2.61
C GLU A 41 -0.72 2.18 -2.37
N ILE A 42 0.28 2.29 -3.25
CA ILE A 42 1.33 3.31 -3.15
C ILE A 42 1.43 3.99 -4.50
N THR A 43 1.26 5.31 -4.53
CA THR A 43 1.50 6.14 -5.71
C THR A 43 2.63 7.13 -5.46
N ASN A 44 3.34 7.53 -6.53
CA ASN A 44 4.35 8.59 -6.46
C ASN A 44 3.71 9.99 -6.65
N GLU A 45 4.54 11.03 -6.64
CA GLU A 45 4.16 12.43 -6.92
C GLU A 45 3.41 12.63 -8.25
N ASP A 46 3.74 11.84 -9.26
CA ASP A 46 3.09 11.90 -10.57
C ASP A 46 1.73 11.15 -10.59
N GLY A 47 1.33 10.54 -9.47
CA GLY A 47 0.12 9.73 -9.36
C GLY A 47 0.26 8.32 -9.96
N GLU A 48 1.46 7.90 -10.34
CA GLU A 48 1.71 6.55 -10.85
C GLU A 48 1.80 5.54 -9.70
N GLU A 49 1.08 4.42 -9.84
CA GLU A 49 1.13 3.32 -8.89
C GLU A 49 2.48 2.59 -8.94
N LEU A 50 3.01 2.30 -7.75
CA LEU A 50 4.19 1.47 -7.58
C LEU A 50 3.85 0.01 -7.90
N GLN A 51 3.89 -0.34 -9.18
CA GLN A 51 3.55 -1.68 -9.67
C GLN A 51 4.45 -2.76 -9.05
N ILE A 52 3.86 -3.67 -8.28
CA ILE A 52 4.52 -4.83 -7.66
C ILE A 52 4.04 -6.17 -8.21
N TYR A 53 3.01 -6.17 -9.06
CA TYR A 53 2.48 -7.40 -9.65
C TYR A 53 3.33 -7.84 -10.83
N GLN A 54 3.82 -9.08 -10.74
CA GLN A 54 4.58 -9.72 -11.81
C GLN A 54 3.68 -10.65 -12.62
N PHE A 55 3.48 -10.31 -13.89
CA PHE A 55 2.80 -11.18 -14.86
C PHE A 55 3.78 -12.16 -15.51
N SER A 56 3.30 -13.35 -15.87
CA SER A 56 4.13 -14.37 -16.53
C SER A 56 4.73 -13.90 -17.86
N SER A 57 4.02 -13.03 -18.57
CA SER A 57 4.43 -12.38 -19.82
C SER A 57 5.46 -11.25 -19.65
N ALA A 58 5.79 -10.85 -18.42
CA ALA A 58 6.70 -9.72 -18.18
C ALA A 58 8.11 -10.03 -18.72
N ASN A 59 8.66 -9.08 -19.47
CA ASN A 59 10.02 -9.16 -19.99
C ASN A 59 11.07 -8.92 -18.87
N LYS A 60 12.35 -9.18 -19.16
CA LYS A 60 13.42 -9.08 -18.16
C LYS A 60 13.49 -7.71 -17.49
N LYS A 61 13.38 -6.63 -18.27
CA LYS A 61 13.46 -5.25 -17.76
C LYS A 61 12.27 -4.90 -16.86
N GLU A 62 11.07 -5.37 -17.21
CA GLU A 62 9.88 -5.21 -16.38
C GLU A 62 10.03 -5.95 -15.06
N ARG A 63 10.57 -7.18 -15.08
CA ARG A 63 10.81 -7.96 -13.86
C ARG A 63 11.81 -7.27 -12.93
N GLU A 64 12.93 -6.78 -13.46
CA GLU A 64 13.92 -6.04 -12.68
C GLU A 64 13.31 -4.78 -12.03
N LYS A 65 12.48 -4.03 -12.78
CA LYS A 65 11.75 -2.87 -12.23
C LYS A 65 10.77 -3.27 -11.14
N ILE A 66 10.03 -4.36 -11.32
CA ILE A 66 9.07 -4.88 -10.32
C ILE A 66 9.82 -5.32 -9.05
N GLU A 67 10.97 -5.99 -9.17
CA GLU A 67 11.79 -6.37 -8.02
C GLU A 67 12.31 -5.17 -7.24
N GLU A 68 12.71 -4.09 -7.92
CA GLU A 68 13.06 -2.82 -7.28
C GLU A 68 11.86 -2.18 -6.58
N ASN A 69 10.71 -2.14 -7.25
CA ASN A 69 9.46 -1.63 -6.69
C ASN A 69 9.06 -2.40 -5.43
N ILE A 70 9.17 -3.74 -5.41
CA ILE A 70 8.89 -4.56 -4.23
C ILE A 70 9.78 -4.18 -3.04
N LYS A 71 11.06 -3.87 -3.28
CA LYS A 71 11.96 -3.42 -2.21
C LYS A 71 11.52 -2.07 -1.63
N ILE A 72 11.13 -1.13 -2.49
CA ILE A 72 10.62 0.18 -2.08
C ILE A 72 9.31 0.01 -1.30
N PHE A 73 8.36 -0.74 -1.87
CA PHE A 73 7.07 -1.06 -1.28
C PHE A 73 7.21 -1.63 0.13
N ASN A 74 8.02 -2.68 0.30
CA ASN A 74 8.25 -3.30 1.60
C ASN A 74 8.87 -2.34 2.61
N ARG A 75 9.75 -1.43 2.17
CA ARG A 75 10.36 -0.43 3.05
C ARG A 75 9.35 0.61 3.51
N ILE A 76 8.50 1.11 2.61
CA ILE A 76 7.46 2.10 2.91
C ILE A 76 6.39 1.47 3.79
N VAL A 77 5.83 0.32 3.41
CA VAL A 77 4.81 -0.38 4.21
C VAL A 77 5.36 -0.72 5.60
N GLY A 78 6.59 -1.24 5.69
CA GLY A 78 7.23 -1.52 6.97
C GLY A 78 7.42 -0.27 7.85
N PHE A 79 7.68 0.89 7.26
CA PHE A 79 7.71 2.16 7.97
C PHE A 79 6.30 2.56 8.45
N CYS A 80 5.30 2.48 7.58
CA CYS A 80 3.90 2.79 7.91
C CYS A 80 3.39 1.91 9.05
N ILE A 81 3.60 0.59 9.01
CA ILE A 81 3.18 -0.32 10.09
C ILE A 81 3.81 0.05 11.44
N LYS A 82 5.13 0.33 11.45
CA LYS A 82 5.83 0.75 12.68
C LYS A 82 5.27 2.04 13.25
N LYS A 83 4.90 2.99 12.38
CA LYS A 83 4.31 4.26 12.79
C LYS A 83 2.83 4.16 13.09
N PHE A 84 2.12 3.23 12.47
CA PHE A 84 0.69 3.02 12.65
C PHE A 84 0.37 2.60 14.09
N ASN A 85 1.10 1.63 14.63
CA ASN A 85 0.96 1.21 16.02
C ASN A 85 1.49 2.25 17.03
N ALA A 86 2.44 3.08 16.62
CA ALA A 86 2.97 4.17 17.43
C ALA A 86 2.10 5.44 17.37
N TYR A 87 1.16 5.52 16.43
CA TYR A 87 0.25 6.65 16.26
C TYR A 87 -0.80 6.59 17.36
N ASN A 88 -0.46 7.15 18.51
CA ASN A 88 -1.37 7.49 19.58
C ASN A 88 -1.71 8.98 19.42
N PRO A 89 -2.74 9.35 18.62
CA PRO A 89 -3.22 10.72 18.61
C PRO A 89 -3.77 10.93 20.03
N LYS A 90 -2.96 11.52 20.91
CA LYS A 90 -3.39 11.79 22.28
C LYS A 90 -4.73 12.52 22.23
N LEU A 91 -5.77 11.80 22.65
CA LEU A 91 -6.99 12.33 23.24
C LEU A 91 -6.65 12.97 24.58
#